data_AF-A0A1C7PA40-F1
#
_entry.id   AF-A0A1C7PA40-F1
#
_cell.length_a   1.000
_cell.length_b   1.000
_cell.length_c   1.000
_cell.angle_alpha   90.00
_cell.angle_beta   90.00
_cell.angle_gamma   90.00
#
_symmetry.space_group_name_H-M   'P 1'
#
loop_
_entity.id
_entity.type
_entity.pdbx_description
1 polymer ?
#
loop_
_entity_poly.entity_id
_entity_poly.type
_entity_poly.pdbx_seq_one_letter_code
_entity_poly.pdbx_strand_id
1 'polypeptide(L)'
;MKIVRHIAANGGWLPIDRYMELALYDPQEGYYSESIQNIGARGDFSTSATLSPLLARTLVAHWRKTCKRLGKNIPLIEIGGGNGDLANAISRELGFWERIRTRYYIVDRSPTLRALQSLAVGNFARIHPTIEKALSKAGGTAFIFCNELADAFPARRFVFQQGEWMELGLSVQDGAIVETPKPCASLPESTTLDLWRIEGQRVEVNEAYHIWLKQWIHNLQAWKAGTFVTIDYGDCVEELYYRKPQGTLRGYRAHQLLTGDELFRHSGKCDITCDVNFTDLRRIADSCLDDGITAMSQRDYLLPQADKQNPADCYLVSEPGPGDHFHVIIQERDPE
;
A
#
# COMPACT_ATOMS: atom_id res chain seq x y z
N MET A 1 -2.09 -18.20 -13.34
CA MET A 1 -3.36 -17.54 -13.70
C MET A 1 -3.72 -17.61 -15.18
N LYS A 2 -4.93 -18.10 -15.50
CA LYS A 2 -5.48 -18.09 -16.87
C LYS A 2 -6.43 -16.91 -17.08
N ILE A 3 -5.89 -15.69 -17.19
CA ILE A 3 -6.70 -14.45 -17.24
C ILE A 3 -7.76 -14.43 -18.34
N VAL A 4 -7.49 -15.04 -19.51
CA VAL A 4 -8.46 -15.17 -20.62
C VAL A 4 -9.78 -15.82 -20.18
N ARG A 5 -9.74 -16.78 -19.24
CA ARG A 5 -10.96 -17.41 -18.71
C ARG A 5 -11.78 -16.43 -17.88
N HIS A 6 -11.13 -15.58 -17.09
CA HIS A 6 -11.80 -14.55 -16.30
C HIS A 6 -12.39 -13.45 -17.18
N ILE A 7 -11.69 -13.05 -18.26
CA ILE A 7 -12.23 -12.12 -19.26
C ILE A 7 -13.50 -12.71 -19.90
N ALA A 8 -13.45 -13.96 -20.36
CA ALA A 8 -14.62 -14.62 -20.95
C ALA A 8 -15.78 -14.76 -19.95
N ALA A 9 -15.50 -15.13 -18.70
CA ALA A 9 -16.51 -15.25 -17.65
C ALA A 9 -17.15 -13.89 -17.28
N ASN A 10 -16.43 -12.78 -17.48
CA ASN A 10 -16.92 -11.43 -17.24
C ASN A 10 -17.55 -10.78 -18.50
N GLY A 11 -18.08 -11.60 -19.42
CA GLY A 11 -18.74 -11.10 -20.62
C GLY A 11 -17.79 -10.54 -21.68
N GLY A 12 -16.54 -11.00 -21.69
CA GLY A 12 -15.54 -10.62 -22.69
C GLY A 12 -14.74 -9.35 -22.39
N TRP A 13 -14.98 -8.71 -21.24
CA TRP A 13 -14.25 -7.52 -20.81
C TRP A 13 -14.08 -7.53 -19.29
N LEU A 14 -12.86 -7.37 -18.79
CA LEU A 14 -12.55 -7.42 -17.36
C LEU A 14 -11.98 -6.07 -16.89
N PRO A 15 -12.65 -5.34 -15.99
CA PRO A 15 -12.11 -4.12 -15.38
C PRO A 15 -10.69 -4.30 -14.82
N ILE A 16 -9.86 -3.26 -14.87
CA ILE A 16 -8.47 -3.31 -14.38
C ILE A 16 -8.40 -3.59 -12.86
N ASP A 17 -9.31 -3.03 -12.06
CA ASP A 17 -9.39 -3.34 -10.63
C ASP A 17 -9.70 -4.83 -10.40
N ARG A 18 -10.65 -5.40 -11.15
CA ARG A 18 -10.95 -6.83 -11.04
C ARG A 18 -9.79 -7.70 -11.52
N TYR A 19 -9.07 -7.26 -12.55
CA TYR A 19 -7.82 -7.88 -12.98
C TYR A 19 -6.77 -7.87 -11.85
N MET A 20 -6.53 -6.73 -11.21
CA MET A 20 -5.59 -6.61 -10.09
C MET A 20 -6.01 -7.52 -8.92
N GLU A 21 -7.29 -7.52 -8.53
CA GLU A 21 -7.79 -8.37 -7.44
C GLU A 21 -7.51 -9.86 -7.71
N LEU A 22 -7.72 -10.32 -8.95
CA LEU A 22 -7.42 -11.71 -9.33
C LEU A 22 -5.91 -11.96 -9.38
N ALA A 23 -5.16 -11.11 -10.10
CA ALA A 23 -3.73 -11.28 -10.33
C ALA A 23 -2.92 -11.21 -9.04
N LEU A 24 -3.36 -10.42 -8.05
CA LEU A 24 -2.67 -10.27 -6.77
C LEU A 24 -3.19 -11.25 -5.72
N TYR A 25 -4.52 -11.36 -5.58
CA TYR A 25 -5.14 -11.93 -4.37
C TYR A 25 -6.00 -13.18 -4.61
N ASP A 26 -6.07 -13.71 -5.85
CA ASP A 26 -6.76 -14.98 -6.06
C ASP A 26 -6.16 -16.08 -5.15
N PRO A 27 -6.99 -16.84 -4.40
CA PRO A 27 -6.48 -17.80 -3.42
C PRO A 27 -5.65 -18.94 -4.01
N GLN A 28 -5.79 -19.21 -5.31
CA GLN A 28 -5.10 -20.32 -5.99
C GLN A 28 -4.04 -19.80 -6.96
N GLU A 29 -4.35 -18.77 -7.73
CA GLU A 29 -3.51 -18.30 -8.85
C GLU A 29 -2.95 -16.88 -8.66
N GLY A 30 -3.25 -16.21 -7.56
CA GLY A 30 -2.83 -14.84 -7.27
C GLY A 30 -1.35 -14.78 -6.86
N TYR A 31 -0.69 -13.66 -7.16
CA TYR A 31 0.72 -13.45 -6.86
C TYR A 31 1.02 -13.64 -5.37
N TYR A 32 0.22 -13.04 -4.47
CA TYR A 32 0.36 -13.20 -3.03
C TYR A 32 -0.09 -14.57 -2.51
N SER A 33 -0.55 -15.47 -3.37
CA SER A 33 -0.92 -16.85 -3.04
C SER A 33 0.08 -17.88 -3.60
N GLU A 34 0.54 -17.71 -4.84
CA GLU A 34 1.48 -18.62 -5.54
C GLU A 34 2.96 -18.35 -5.19
N SER A 35 3.38 -17.07 -5.15
CA SER A 35 4.80 -16.69 -4.97
C SER A 35 5.35 -17.02 -3.57
N ILE A 36 4.44 -17.38 -2.66
CA ILE A 36 4.67 -17.92 -1.32
C ILE A 36 5.62 -19.12 -1.31
N GLN A 37 5.70 -19.91 -2.40
CA GLN A 37 6.65 -21.02 -2.49
C GLN A 37 8.11 -20.59 -2.76
N ASN A 38 8.36 -19.34 -3.17
CA ASN A 38 9.69 -18.82 -3.52
C ASN A 38 10.21 -17.75 -2.55
N ILE A 39 9.59 -17.59 -1.38
CA ILE A 39 10.03 -16.61 -0.37
C ILE A 39 11.29 -17.13 0.33
N GLY A 40 12.44 -16.81 -0.25
CA GLY A 40 13.77 -17.10 0.27
C GLY A 40 14.86 -16.74 -0.74
N ALA A 41 15.64 -15.70 -0.43
CA ALA A 41 16.83 -15.24 -1.15
C ALA A 41 16.68 -14.65 -2.57
N ARG A 42 15.53 -14.75 -3.25
CA ARG A 42 15.31 -14.21 -4.63
C ARG A 42 13.93 -13.60 -4.91
N GLY A 43 13.14 -13.27 -3.89
CA GLY A 43 11.79 -12.73 -4.09
C GLY A 43 11.80 -11.27 -4.56
N ASP A 44 10.81 -10.89 -5.36
CA ASP A 44 10.59 -9.51 -5.82
C ASP A 44 10.25 -8.53 -4.67
N PHE A 45 10.00 -9.05 -3.47
CA PHE A 45 9.74 -8.29 -2.22
C PHE A 45 10.98 -7.63 -1.58
N SER A 46 12.05 -7.42 -2.34
CA SER A 46 13.23 -6.70 -1.86
C SER A 46 12.92 -5.19 -1.83
N THR A 47 12.03 -4.78 -0.94
CA THR A 47 11.65 -3.37 -0.74
C THR A 47 12.66 -2.63 0.13
N SER A 48 12.55 -1.30 0.14
CA SER A 48 13.38 -0.35 0.92
C SER A 48 13.57 -0.75 2.39
N ALA A 49 12.59 -1.44 2.98
CA ALA A 49 12.60 -1.97 4.35
C ALA A 49 13.71 -3.01 4.62
N THR A 50 14.23 -3.67 3.59
CA THR A 50 15.32 -4.66 3.72
C THR A 50 16.71 -4.05 3.53
N LEU A 51 16.81 -2.87 2.91
CA LEU A 51 18.08 -2.20 2.64
C LEU A 51 18.74 -1.65 3.91
N SER A 52 17.93 -1.16 4.86
CA SER A 52 18.40 -0.60 6.11
C SER A 52 17.35 -0.74 7.22
N PRO A 53 17.76 -0.92 8.50
CA PRO A 53 16.86 -0.84 9.65
C PRO A 53 16.31 0.57 9.91
N LEU A 54 16.68 1.58 9.12
CA LEU A 54 16.29 2.99 9.30
C LEU A 54 14.77 3.18 9.42
N LEU A 55 13.97 2.54 8.57
CA LEU A 55 12.51 2.63 8.67
C LEU A 55 11.99 2.10 10.00
N ALA A 56 12.46 0.92 10.42
CA ALA A 56 12.09 0.32 11.70
C ALA A 56 12.48 1.22 12.89
N ARG A 57 13.69 1.79 12.86
CA ARG A 57 14.19 2.72 13.88
C ARG A 57 13.32 3.98 13.96
N THR A 58 12.96 4.55 12.81
CA THR A 58 12.07 5.72 12.71
C THR A 58 10.69 5.42 13.28
N LEU A 59 10.09 4.29 12.91
CA LEU A 59 8.79 3.88 13.43
C LEU A 59 8.83 3.66 14.95
N VAL A 60 9.86 3.01 15.48
CA VAL A 60 10.02 2.82 16.93
C VAL A 60 10.22 4.15 17.65
N ALA A 61 11.05 5.05 17.11
CA ALA A 61 11.24 6.38 17.68
C ALA A 61 9.94 7.20 17.70
N HIS A 62 9.16 7.13 16.63
CA HIS A 62 7.85 7.78 16.52
C HIS A 62 6.85 7.17 17.51
N TRP A 63 6.76 5.83 17.58
CA TRP A 63 5.92 5.14 18.55
C TRP A 63 6.26 5.50 19.99
N ARG A 64 7.54 5.64 20.36
CA ARG A 64 7.95 6.13 21.69
C ARG A 64 7.44 7.55 21.96
N LYS A 65 7.47 8.44 20.96
CA LYS A 65 6.89 9.80 21.07
C LYS A 65 5.38 9.74 21.26
N THR A 66 4.66 8.91 20.50
CA THR A 66 3.21 8.71 20.66
C THR A 66 2.87 8.15 22.04
N CYS A 67 3.62 7.17 22.54
CA CYS A 67 3.42 6.63 23.89
C CYS A 67 3.63 7.70 24.96
N LYS A 68 4.65 8.56 24.80
CA LYS A 68 4.88 9.70 25.70
C LYS A 68 3.74 10.71 25.64
N ARG A 69 3.27 11.07 24.44
CA ARG A 69 2.13 11.98 24.23
C ARG A 69 0.86 11.46 24.94
N LEU A 70 0.59 10.16 24.81
CA LEU A 70 -0.59 9.52 25.41
C LEU A 70 -0.41 9.06 26.87
N GLY A 71 0.79 9.23 27.45
CA GLY A 71 1.10 8.80 28.82
C GLY A 71 1.03 7.29 29.07
N LYS A 72 1.02 6.45 28.02
CA LYS A 72 0.92 4.99 28.13
C LYS A 72 1.58 4.28 26.95
N ASN A 73 2.03 3.05 27.18
CA ASN A 73 2.48 2.16 26.10
C ASN A 73 1.24 1.64 25.33
N ILE A 74 1.23 1.82 24.01
CA ILE A 74 0.14 1.41 23.11
C ILE A 74 0.61 0.32 22.14
N PRO A 75 -0.28 -0.59 21.70
CA PRO A 75 0.08 -1.60 20.70
C PRO A 75 0.55 -0.99 19.38
N LEU A 76 1.48 -1.69 18.72
CA LEU A 76 1.85 -1.48 17.31
C LEU A 76 0.94 -2.35 16.44
N ILE A 77 0.40 -1.77 15.36
CA ILE A 77 -0.39 -2.48 14.34
C ILE A 77 0.23 -2.21 12.97
N GLU A 78 0.81 -3.23 12.36
CA GLU A 78 1.31 -3.22 10.99
C GLU A 78 0.24 -3.78 10.05
N ILE A 79 -0.20 -3.00 9.05
CA ILE A 79 -1.15 -3.45 8.04
C ILE A 79 -0.36 -3.80 6.77
N GLY A 80 -0.52 -5.04 6.29
CA GLY A 80 0.28 -5.55 5.18
C GLY A 80 1.70 -5.91 5.59
N GLY A 81 1.87 -6.82 6.57
CA GLY A 81 3.19 -7.14 7.12
C GLY A 81 4.14 -7.91 6.20
N GLY A 82 3.81 -8.07 4.92
CA GLY A 82 4.62 -8.74 3.91
C GLY A 82 5.15 -10.10 4.39
N ASN A 83 6.47 -10.28 4.29
CA ASN A 83 7.18 -11.48 4.77
C ASN A 83 7.57 -11.43 6.27
N GLY A 84 7.23 -10.34 6.99
CA GLY A 84 7.57 -10.13 8.40
C GLY A 84 8.95 -9.49 8.66
N ASP A 85 9.68 -9.07 7.63
CA ASP A 85 11.01 -8.48 7.79
C ASP A 85 10.98 -7.15 8.57
N LEU A 86 10.01 -6.28 8.28
CA LEU A 86 9.85 -5.01 9.00
C LEU A 86 9.48 -5.25 10.47
N ALA A 87 8.54 -6.17 10.75
CA ALA A 87 8.23 -6.59 12.12
C ALA A 87 9.47 -7.11 12.86
N ASN A 88 10.29 -7.94 12.21
CA ASN A 88 11.53 -8.45 12.79
C ASN A 88 12.58 -7.35 13.01
N ALA A 89 12.68 -6.37 12.12
CA ALA A 89 13.52 -5.19 12.31
C ALA A 89 13.04 -4.35 13.51
N ILE A 90 11.74 -4.08 13.62
CA ILE A 90 11.14 -3.36 14.75
C ILE A 90 11.39 -4.11 16.08
N SER A 91 11.25 -5.44 16.08
CA SER A 91 11.54 -6.29 17.24
C SER A 91 12.98 -6.11 17.76
N ARG A 92 13.95 -5.89 16.85
CA ARG A 92 15.35 -5.62 17.20
C ARG A 92 15.52 -4.19 17.75
N GLU A 93 14.90 -3.20 17.12
CA GLU A 93 14.99 -1.77 17.51
C GLU A 93 14.31 -1.45 18.85
N LEU A 94 13.26 -2.19 19.23
CA LEU A 94 12.66 -2.12 20.57
C LEU A 94 13.63 -2.64 21.65
N GLY A 95 14.46 -3.63 21.32
CA GLY A 95 15.31 -4.33 22.29
C GLY A 95 14.51 -5.22 23.25
N PHE A 96 15.22 -6.07 24.00
CA PHE A 96 14.60 -7.17 24.75
C PHE A 96 13.50 -6.74 25.72
N TRP A 97 13.74 -5.73 26.56
CA TRP A 97 12.84 -5.34 27.64
C TRP A 97 11.59 -4.59 27.16
N GLU A 98 11.71 -3.77 26.13
CA GLU A 98 10.57 -3.05 25.54
C GLU A 98 9.73 -4.02 24.72
N ARG A 99 10.39 -4.90 23.94
CA ARG A 99 9.74 -5.95 23.15
C ARG A 99 8.79 -6.82 23.97
N ILE A 100 9.17 -7.23 25.17
CA ILE A 100 8.31 -8.08 26.04
C ILE A 100 7.06 -7.33 26.52
N ARG A 101 7.13 -6.00 26.63
CA ARG A 101 6.03 -5.15 27.11
C ARG A 101 5.15 -4.61 25.98
N THR A 102 5.62 -4.66 24.75
CA THR A 102 4.92 -4.14 23.58
C THR A 102 4.08 -5.24 22.94
N ARG A 103 2.78 -4.97 22.78
CA ARG A 103 1.91 -5.81 21.95
C ARG A 103 2.09 -5.40 20.49
N TYR A 104 2.43 -6.36 19.64
CA TYR A 104 2.58 -6.15 18.21
C TYR A 104 1.54 -6.97 17.45
N TYR A 105 0.82 -6.34 16.55
CA TYR A 105 -0.19 -6.96 15.71
C TYR A 105 0.14 -6.76 14.24
N ILE A 106 -0.04 -7.80 13.44
CA ILE A 106 0.01 -7.72 11.97
C ILE A 106 -1.40 -7.95 11.43
N VAL A 107 -1.81 -7.17 10.44
CA VAL A 107 -3.09 -7.31 9.75
C VAL A 107 -2.83 -7.72 8.31
N ASP A 108 -3.35 -8.88 7.93
CA ASP A 108 -3.21 -9.40 6.56
C ASP A 108 -4.43 -10.23 6.16
N ARG A 109 -4.99 -9.98 4.96
CA ARG A 109 -6.18 -10.68 4.46
C ARG A 109 -5.88 -12.11 4.00
N SER A 110 -4.67 -12.40 3.54
CA SER A 110 -4.28 -13.71 3.00
C SER A 110 -4.05 -14.73 4.12
N PRO A 111 -4.84 -15.82 4.21
CA PRO A 111 -4.59 -16.89 5.19
C PRO A 111 -3.19 -17.48 5.10
N THR A 112 -2.66 -17.57 3.88
CA THR A 112 -1.35 -18.14 3.60
C THR A 112 -0.23 -17.21 4.08
N LEU A 113 -0.31 -15.90 3.80
CA LEU A 113 0.65 -14.93 4.33
C LEU A 113 0.60 -14.87 5.86
N ARG A 114 -0.59 -14.91 6.46
CA ARG A 114 -0.72 -14.95 7.93
C ARG A 114 0.01 -16.14 8.56
N ALA A 115 -0.04 -17.31 7.92
CA ALA A 115 0.67 -18.50 8.39
C ALA A 115 2.19 -18.31 8.29
N LEU A 116 2.69 -17.77 7.18
CA LEU A 116 4.11 -17.46 7.00
C LEU A 116 4.61 -16.40 7.97
N GLN A 117 3.88 -15.29 8.11
CA GLN A 117 4.21 -14.22 9.05
C GLN A 117 4.28 -14.76 10.48
N SER A 118 3.34 -15.63 10.87
CA SER A 118 3.36 -16.29 12.18
C SER A 118 4.63 -17.11 12.42
N LEU A 119 5.16 -17.77 11.38
CA LEU A 119 6.44 -18.48 11.45
C LEU A 119 7.63 -17.52 11.49
N ALA A 120 7.61 -16.45 10.69
CA ALA A 120 8.70 -15.50 10.56
C ALA A 120 8.92 -14.64 11.81
N VAL A 121 7.85 -14.24 12.49
CA VAL A 121 7.91 -13.34 13.67
C VAL A 121 7.79 -14.10 15.00
N GLY A 122 7.36 -15.36 14.96
CA GLY A 122 7.13 -16.20 16.14
C GLY A 122 6.18 -15.53 17.14
N ASN A 123 6.55 -15.58 18.42
CA ASN A 123 5.71 -15.05 19.52
C ASN A 123 5.73 -13.52 19.65
N PHE A 124 6.50 -12.81 18.82
CA PHE A 124 6.60 -11.35 18.92
C PHE A 124 5.29 -10.66 18.49
N ALA A 125 4.67 -11.15 17.42
CA ALA A 125 3.45 -10.55 16.87
C ALA A 125 2.27 -11.53 16.89
N ARG A 126 1.05 -10.98 16.96
CA ARG A 126 -0.18 -11.74 16.69
C ARG A 126 -0.77 -11.28 15.37
N ILE A 127 -1.19 -12.24 14.55
CA ILE A 127 -1.72 -11.93 13.21
C ILE A 127 -3.25 -11.92 13.23
N HIS A 128 -3.84 -10.89 12.63
CA HIS A 128 -5.27 -10.69 12.52
C HIS A 128 -5.69 -10.57 11.05
N PRO A 129 -6.89 -11.06 10.67
CA PRO A 129 -7.34 -11.00 9.28
C PRO A 129 -7.86 -9.62 8.87
N THR A 130 -8.20 -8.75 9.83
CA THR A 130 -8.75 -7.41 9.57
C THR A 130 -8.30 -6.41 10.63
N ILE A 131 -8.28 -5.12 10.26
CA ILE A 131 -7.84 -4.03 11.13
C ILE A 131 -8.78 -3.83 12.32
N GLU A 132 -10.09 -4.03 12.14
CA GLU A 132 -11.10 -3.94 13.19
C GLU A 132 -10.84 -4.96 14.30
N LYS A 133 -10.45 -6.18 13.94
CA LYS A 133 -10.11 -7.22 14.91
C LYS A 133 -8.84 -6.85 15.69
N ALA A 134 -7.82 -6.33 15.01
CA ALA A 134 -6.59 -5.87 15.67
C ALA A 134 -6.88 -4.69 16.62
N LEU A 135 -7.65 -3.70 16.18
CA LEU A 135 -8.07 -2.55 16.98
C LEU A 135 -8.93 -2.95 18.19
N SER A 136 -9.85 -3.89 18.01
CA SER A 136 -10.61 -4.47 19.13
C SER A 136 -9.69 -5.09 20.18
N LYS A 137 -8.64 -5.83 19.76
CA LYS A 137 -7.61 -6.36 20.67
C LYS A 137 -6.66 -5.30 21.22
N ALA A 138 -6.56 -4.14 20.60
CA ALA A 138 -5.80 -3.00 21.08
C ALA A 138 -6.60 -2.12 22.07
N GLY A 139 -7.92 -2.30 22.15
CA GLY A 139 -8.80 -1.41 22.91
C GLY A 139 -9.07 -0.07 22.20
N GLY A 140 -8.91 -0.03 20.88
CA GLY A 140 -9.11 1.17 20.05
C GLY A 140 -7.98 2.20 20.11
N THR A 141 -7.00 2.08 21.00
CA THR A 141 -5.80 2.94 21.01
C THR A 141 -4.59 2.17 20.47
N ALA A 142 -3.98 2.64 19.38
CA ALA A 142 -2.83 1.98 18.77
C ALA A 142 -1.95 2.95 17.97
N PHE A 143 -0.69 2.57 17.79
CA PHE A 143 0.16 3.10 16.73
C PHE A 143 0.04 2.18 15.53
N ILE A 144 -0.61 2.67 14.49
CA ILE A 144 -0.92 1.93 13.27
C ILE A 144 0.05 2.39 12.18
N PHE A 145 0.50 1.48 11.34
CA PHE A 145 1.23 1.88 10.14
C PHE A 145 1.04 0.88 9.00
N CYS A 146 1.20 1.36 7.78
CA CYS A 146 1.34 0.57 6.57
C CYS A 146 2.48 1.13 5.72
N ASN A 147 3.21 0.23 5.08
CA ASN A 147 4.29 0.55 4.14
C ASN A 147 4.02 -0.20 2.85
N GLU A 148 3.93 0.50 1.72
CA GLU A 148 3.68 -0.10 0.39
C GLU A 148 2.43 -1.00 0.44
N LEU A 149 1.31 -0.37 0.80
CA LEU A 149 0.03 -1.06 0.94
C LEU A 149 -0.99 -0.53 -0.06
N ALA A 150 -1.11 0.78 -0.20
CA ALA A 150 -2.15 1.41 -1.00
C ALA A 150 -1.89 1.22 -2.50
N ASP A 151 -0.63 1.16 -2.92
CA ASP A 151 -0.20 0.92 -4.30
C ASP A 151 -0.61 -0.47 -4.82
N ALA A 152 -0.72 -1.45 -3.93
CA ALA A 152 -1.14 -2.82 -4.22
C ALA A 152 -2.67 -3.03 -4.11
N PHE A 153 -3.44 -2.01 -3.70
CA PHE A 153 -4.90 -2.11 -3.75
C PHE A 153 -5.40 -2.07 -5.20
N PRO A 154 -6.42 -2.87 -5.56
CA PRO A 154 -7.03 -2.79 -6.87
C PRO A 154 -7.47 -1.36 -7.22
N ALA A 155 -6.86 -0.81 -8.26
CA ALA A 155 -7.17 0.52 -8.76
C ALA A 155 -8.03 0.41 -10.02
N ARG A 156 -9.03 1.29 -10.12
CA ARG A 156 -9.75 1.48 -11.38
C ARG A 156 -8.90 2.35 -12.28
N ARG A 157 -8.93 2.07 -13.58
CA ARG A 157 -8.09 2.77 -14.55
C ARG A 157 -8.98 3.38 -15.62
N PHE A 158 -8.71 4.62 -15.99
CA PHE A 158 -9.53 5.41 -16.90
C PHE A 158 -8.69 6.03 -18.00
N VAL A 159 -9.33 6.34 -19.12
CA VAL A 159 -8.76 7.15 -20.20
C VAL A 159 -9.71 8.29 -20.54
N PHE A 160 -9.19 9.50 -20.70
CA PHE A 160 -10.00 10.63 -21.15
C PHE A 160 -10.03 10.65 -22.68
N GLN A 161 -11.20 10.46 -23.28
CA GLN A 161 -11.36 10.44 -24.73
C GLN A 161 -12.66 11.10 -25.14
N GLN A 162 -12.63 11.88 -26.23
CA GLN A 162 -13.82 12.55 -26.78
C GLN A 162 -14.59 13.41 -25.76
N GLY A 163 -13.88 14.00 -24.79
CA GLY A 163 -14.46 14.85 -23.76
C GLY A 163 -15.03 14.13 -22.54
N GLU A 164 -14.95 12.80 -22.50
CA GLU A 164 -15.50 11.97 -21.42
C GLU A 164 -14.46 10.98 -20.86
N TRP A 165 -14.68 10.55 -19.61
CA TRP A 165 -13.89 9.49 -19.00
C TRP A 165 -14.46 8.12 -19.37
N MET A 166 -13.58 7.26 -19.87
CA MET A 166 -13.86 5.87 -20.21
C MET A 166 -13.10 4.96 -19.26
N GLU A 167 -13.72 3.90 -18.76
CA GLU A 167 -13.07 2.92 -17.91
C GLU A 167 -12.30 1.90 -18.76
N LEU A 168 -11.07 1.62 -18.37
CA LEU A 168 -10.20 0.66 -19.04
C LEU A 168 -10.36 -0.72 -18.42
N GLY A 169 -10.34 -1.73 -19.29
CA GLY A 169 -10.38 -3.13 -18.91
C GLY A 169 -9.79 -4.02 -20.00
N LEU A 170 -9.53 -5.28 -19.66
CA LEU A 170 -8.91 -6.25 -20.53
C LEU A 170 -9.94 -6.98 -21.39
N SER A 171 -9.68 -7.05 -22.68
CA SER A 171 -10.42 -7.87 -23.66
C SER A 171 -9.48 -8.83 -24.38
N VAL A 172 -10.05 -9.81 -25.08
CA VAL A 172 -9.30 -10.65 -26.02
C VAL A 172 -9.65 -10.23 -27.45
N GLN A 173 -8.65 -9.80 -28.22
CA GLN A 173 -8.77 -9.45 -29.63
C GLN A 173 -7.68 -10.19 -30.41
N ASP A 174 -8.06 -10.89 -31.49
CA ASP A 174 -7.13 -11.67 -32.33
C ASP A 174 -6.21 -12.63 -31.55
N GLY A 175 -6.71 -13.17 -30.43
CA GLY A 175 -5.97 -14.07 -29.55
C GLY A 175 -5.00 -13.39 -28.58
N ALA A 176 -4.89 -12.06 -28.62
CA ALA A 176 -4.09 -11.26 -27.69
C ALA A 176 -4.96 -10.62 -26.59
N ILE A 177 -4.38 -10.46 -25.40
CA ILE A 177 -4.98 -9.67 -24.32
C ILE A 177 -4.64 -8.21 -24.57
N VAL A 178 -5.66 -7.36 -24.65
CA VAL A 178 -5.51 -5.93 -24.94
C VAL A 178 -6.33 -5.09 -23.96
N GLU A 179 -5.82 -3.92 -23.60
CA GLU A 179 -6.56 -2.94 -22.82
C GLU A 179 -7.54 -2.17 -23.73
N THR A 180 -8.80 -2.09 -23.32
CA THR A 180 -9.91 -1.53 -24.11
C THR A 180 -10.83 -0.67 -23.24
N PRO A 181 -11.23 0.52 -23.73
CA PRO A 181 -12.12 1.41 -23.01
C PRO A 181 -13.59 0.99 -23.13
N LYS A 182 -14.39 1.27 -22.09
CA LYS A 182 -15.87 1.24 -22.10
C LYS A 182 -16.44 2.45 -21.36
N PRO A 183 -17.66 2.90 -21.68
CA PRO A 183 -18.35 3.89 -20.86
C PRO A 183 -18.44 3.39 -19.42
N CYS A 184 -18.03 4.22 -18.46
CA CYS A 184 -18.17 3.89 -17.05
C CYS A 184 -19.59 4.20 -16.56
N ALA A 185 -20.15 3.37 -15.68
CA ALA A 185 -21.48 3.64 -15.11
C ALA A 185 -21.45 4.80 -14.10
N SER A 186 -20.36 4.91 -13.34
CA SER A 186 -20.11 5.96 -12.36
C SER A 186 -18.62 6.19 -12.19
N LEU A 187 -18.25 7.46 -12.06
CA LEU A 187 -16.89 7.88 -11.73
C LEU A 187 -16.70 7.91 -10.21
N PRO A 188 -15.55 7.44 -9.70
CA PRO A 188 -15.18 7.65 -8.31
C PRO A 188 -14.93 9.13 -8.02
N GLU A 189 -15.09 9.54 -6.77
CA GLU A 189 -14.63 10.84 -6.30
C GLU A 189 -13.09 10.84 -6.23
N SER A 190 -12.43 11.63 -7.08
CA SER A 190 -10.97 11.74 -7.11
C SER A 190 -10.51 13.02 -7.80
N THR A 191 -9.53 13.71 -7.21
CA THR A 191 -8.87 14.87 -7.83
C THR A 191 -8.24 14.56 -9.17
N THR A 192 -7.83 13.31 -9.37
CA THR A 192 -7.21 12.86 -10.61
C THR A 192 -8.16 13.04 -11.80
N LEU A 193 -9.44 12.69 -11.63
CA LEU A 193 -10.45 12.79 -12.68
C LEU A 193 -10.87 14.23 -12.96
N ASP A 194 -10.69 15.13 -11.99
CA ASP A 194 -10.96 16.56 -12.14
C ASP A 194 -9.83 17.27 -12.90
N LEU A 195 -8.57 16.97 -12.55
CA LEU A 195 -7.39 17.70 -13.06
C LEU A 195 -6.90 17.18 -14.42
N TRP A 196 -6.81 15.86 -14.61
CA TRP A 196 -6.11 15.25 -15.74
C TRP A 196 -7.00 14.99 -16.97
N ARG A 197 -7.90 15.93 -17.26
CA ARG A 197 -8.84 15.87 -18.39
C ARG A 197 -8.16 16.24 -19.72
N ILE A 198 -7.15 15.46 -20.09
CA ILE A 198 -6.32 15.64 -21.29
C ILE A 198 -6.58 14.46 -22.23
N GLU A 199 -6.87 14.72 -23.51
CA GLU A 199 -7.18 13.66 -24.48
C GLU A 199 -6.07 12.59 -24.55
N GLY A 200 -6.47 11.33 -24.39
CA GLY A 200 -5.59 10.17 -24.37
C GLY A 200 -4.89 9.90 -23.04
N GLN A 201 -5.00 10.78 -22.04
CA GLN A 201 -4.41 10.59 -20.72
C GLN A 201 -5.05 9.39 -20.03
N ARG A 202 -4.20 8.48 -19.54
CA ARG A 202 -4.60 7.36 -18.69
C ARG A 202 -4.28 7.65 -17.23
N VAL A 203 -5.21 7.30 -16.36
CA VAL A 203 -5.09 7.53 -14.92
C VAL A 203 -5.61 6.35 -14.12
N GLU A 204 -5.08 6.16 -12.92
CA GLU A 204 -5.54 5.24 -11.89
C GLU A 204 -6.25 5.99 -10.75
N VAL A 205 -7.27 5.35 -10.17
CA VAL A 205 -7.92 5.78 -8.94
C VAL A 205 -7.97 4.60 -7.97
N ASN A 206 -7.31 4.72 -6.82
CA ASN A 206 -7.30 3.71 -5.74
C ASN A 206 -8.62 3.69 -4.94
N GLU A 207 -9.76 3.63 -5.64
CA GLU A 207 -11.11 3.70 -5.05
C GLU A 207 -11.32 2.61 -3.97
N ALA A 208 -10.83 1.39 -4.19
CA ALA A 208 -10.93 0.32 -3.21
C ALA A 208 -10.20 0.66 -1.89
N TYR A 209 -9.04 1.31 -1.97
CA TYR A 209 -8.30 1.76 -0.79
C TYR A 209 -9.04 2.90 -0.08
N HIS A 210 -9.59 3.86 -0.84
CA HIS A 210 -10.37 4.97 -0.30
C HIS A 210 -11.59 4.46 0.49
N ILE A 211 -12.33 3.51 -0.07
CA ILE A 211 -13.48 2.87 0.58
C ILE A 211 -13.04 2.12 1.84
N TRP A 212 -12.00 1.30 1.73
CA TRP A 212 -11.48 0.54 2.86
C TRP A 212 -11.06 1.46 4.02
N LEU A 213 -10.31 2.52 3.71
CA LEU A 213 -9.83 3.48 4.70
C LEU A 213 -10.98 4.20 5.42
N LYS A 214 -11.93 4.76 4.66
CA LYS A 214 -13.14 5.41 5.22
C LYS A 214 -13.94 4.46 6.10
N GLN A 215 -14.02 3.17 5.74
CA GLN A 215 -14.83 2.19 6.45
C GLN A 215 -14.38 2.00 7.91
N TRP A 216 -13.10 1.73 8.17
CA TRP A 216 -12.67 1.43 9.54
C TRP A 216 -12.33 2.68 10.36
N ILE A 217 -11.92 3.77 9.70
CA ILE A 217 -11.62 5.03 10.38
C ILE A 217 -12.90 5.78 10.74
N HIS A 218 -13.78 6.03 9.77
CA HIS A 218 -14.94 6.89 9.95
C HIS A 218 -16.19 6.08 10.30
N ASN A 219 -16.56 5.10 9.47
CA ASN A 219 -17.87 4.42 9.62
C ASN A 219 -17.94 3.53 10.87
N LEU A 220 -16.88 2.78 11.16
CA LEU A 220 -16.84 1.85 12.29
C LEU A 220 -16.30 2.49 13.58
N GLN A 221 -15.64 3.65 13.48
CA GLN A 221 -14.98 4.34 14.59
C GLN A 221 -14.13 3.38 15.45
N ALA A 222 -13.49 2.38 14.81
CA ALA A 222 -12.78 1.31 15.50
C ALA A 222 -11.49 1.82 16.16
N TRP A 223 -10.89 2.86 15.57
CA TRP A 223 -9.74 3.57 16.10
C TRP A 223 -10.23 4.78 16.90
N LYS A 224 -9.72 4.94 18.12
CA LYS A 224 -10.15 5.94 19.11
C LYS A 224 -9.08 6.95 19.47
N ALA A 225 -7.81 6.56 19.45
CA ALA A 225 -6.68 7.43 19.75
C ALA A 225 -5.37 6.79 19.25
N GLY A 226 -4.35 7.59 18.99
CA GLY A 226 -3.04 7.08 18.59
C GLY A 226 -2.38 7.86 17.47
N THR A 227 -1.66 7.12 16.63
CA THR A 227 -1.05 7.62 15.40
C THR A 227 -1.29 6.59 14.31
N PHE A 228 -1.62 7.02 13.10
CA PHE A 228 -1.63 6.18 11.90
C PHE A 228 -0.66 6.76 10.87
N VAL A 229 0.31 5.93 10.44
CA VAL A 229 1.33 6.31 9.45
C VAL A 229 1.11 5.52 8.16
N THR A 230 0.88 6.22 7.05
CA THR A 230 0.86 5.64 5.70
C THR A 230 2.15 6.04 4.99
N ILE A 231 2.88 5.06 4.46
CA ILE A 231 4.11 5.27 3.68
C ILE A 231 3.92 4.54 2.35
N ASP A 232 3.99 5.27 1.25
CA ASP A 232 3.78 4.67 -0.06
C ASP A 232 4.44 5.47 -1.20
N TYR A 233 4.59 4.83 -2.35
CA TYR A 233 5.09 5.47 -3.57
C TYR A 233 3.97 6.24 -4.26
N GLY A 234 4.20 7.49 -4.59
CA GLY A 234 3.17 8.32 -5.20
C GLY A 234 3.58 9.78 -5.32
N ASP A 235 2.59 10.65 -5.51
CA ASP A 235 2.80 12.09 -5.52
C ASP A 235 1.47 12.84 -5.27
N CYS A 236 1.55 14.16 -5.14
CA CYS A 236 0.42 15.06 -5.28
C CYS A 236 -0.16 14.99 -6.70
N VAL A 237 -1.46 15.21 -6.82
CA VAL A 237 -2.20 15.05 -8.09
C VAL A 237 -1.58 15.84 -9.25
N GLU A 238 -0.99 17.00 -9.01
CA GLU A 238 -0.37 17.86 -10.03
C GLU A 238 0.87 17.23 -10.69
N GLU A 239 1.63 16.42 -9.96
CA GLU A 239 2.88 15.80 -10.42
C GLU A 239 2.71 14.33 -10.77
N LEU A 240 1.71 13.65 -10.18
CA LEU A 240 1.49 12.21 -10.27
C LEU A 240 1.55 11.66 -11.70
N TYR A 241 0.93 12.35 -12.66
CA TYR A 241 0.89 11.98 -14.08
C TYR A 241 1.76 12.86 -14.98
N TYR A 242 2.51 13.80 -14.42
CA TYR A 242 3.43 14.62 -15.20
C TYR A 242 4.45 13.72 -15.91
N ARG A 243 4.51 13.80 -17.24
CA ARG A 243 5.30 12.91 -18.12
C ARG A 243 4.97 11.41 -18.02
N LYS A 244 3.80 11.06 -17.49
CA LYS A 244 3.26 9.69 -17.45
C LYS A 244 1.88 9.61 -18.16
N PRO A 245 1.81 9.84 -19.48
CA PRO A 245 0.54 9.85 -20.21
C PRO A 245 -0.17 8.49 -20.23
N GLN A 246 0.57 7.40 -19.98
CA GLN A 246 0.04 6.02 -19.94
C GLN A 246 -0.35 5.57 -18.52
N GLY A 247 -0.39 6.48 -17.55
CA GLY A 247 -0.59 6.17 -16.14
C GLY A 247 0.63 5.52 -15.51
N THR A 248 0.42 4.88 -14.36
CA THR A 248 1.47 4.40 -13.47
C THR A 248 1.40 2.90 -13.20
N LEU A 249 0.32 2.23 -13.63
CA LEU A 249 0.16 0.78 -13.51
C LEU A 249 1.35 0.02 -14.11
N ARG A 250 1.97 -0.82 -13.29
CA ARG A 250 3.14 -1.61 -13.64
C ARG A 250 3.19 -2.91 -12.84
N GLY A 251 4.05 -3.82 -13.26
CA GLY A 251 4.38 -4.99 -12.47
C GLY A 251 5.88 -5.23 -12.36
N TYR A 252 6.29 -5.87 -11.27
CA TYR A 252 7.67 -6.26 -11.03
C TYR A 252 7.80 -7.78 -11.03
N ARG A 253 8.76 -8.29 -11.80
CA ARG A 253 9.06 -9.71 -11.88
C ARG A 253 10.55 -9.95 -12.08
N ALA A 254 11.18 -10.69 -11.16
CA ALA A 254 12.63 -10.93 -11.15
C ALA A 254 13.45 -9.65 -11.40
N HIS A 255 13.13 -8.55 -10.71
CA HIS A 255 13.71 -7.21 -10.90
C HIS A 255 13.50 -6.56 -12.28
N GLN A 256 12.56 -7.06 -13.10
CA GLN A 256 12.17 -6.45 -14.36
C GLN A 256 10.84 -5.72 -14.22
N LEU A 257 10.79 -4.51 -14.78
CA LEU A 257 9.58 -3.70 -14.89
C LEU A 257 8.76 -4.15 -16.09
N LEU A 258 7.51 -4.55 -15.85
CA LEU A 258 6.53 -4.96 -16.86
C LEU A 258 5.43 -3.90 -16.97
N THR A 259 5.05 -3.53 -18.19
CA THR A 259 3.94 -2.60 -18.46
C THR A 259 3.10 -3.07 -19.65
N GLY A 260 1.91 -2.51 -19.80
CA GLY A 260 1.00 -2.80 -20.93
C GLY A 260 0.72 -4.30 -21.12
N ASP A 261 0.72 -4.76 -22.36
CA ASP A 261 0.42 -6.15 -22.71
C ASP A 261 1.33 -7.18 -22.01
N GLU A 262 2.59 -6.83 -21.74
CA GLU A 262 3.52 -7.73 -21.09
C GLU A 262 3.13 -8.00 -19.63
N LEU A 263 2.68 -6.96 -18.92
CA LEU A 263 2.12 -7.08 -17.58
C LEU A 263 0.95 -8.08 -17.57
N PHE A 264 0.01 -7.91 -18.52
CA PHE A 264 -1.19 -8.75 -18.58
C PHE A 264 -0.90 -10.21 -18.95
N ARG A 265 0.19 -10.49 -19.66
CA ARG A 265 0.62 -11.88 -19.96
C ARG A 265 1.21 -12.60 -18.74
N HIS A 266 1.62 -11.86 -17.72
CA HIS A 266 2.26 -12.38 -16.51
C HIS A 266 1.36 -12.29 -15.27
N SER A 267 0.03 -12.31 -15.44
CA SER A 267 -0.91 -12.26 -14.32
C SER A 267 -0.66 -13.40 -13.32
N GLY A 268 -0.69 -13.07 -12.03
CA GLY A 268 -0.38 -14.02 -10.94
C GLY A 268 1.12 -14.24 -10.71
N LYS A 269 2.00 -13.69 -11.55
CA LYS A 269 3.45 -13.95 -11.51
C LYS A 269 4.31 -12.70 -11.30
N CYS A 270 3.69 -11.56 -11.08
CA CYS A 270 4.35 -10.30 -10.83
C CYS A 270 3.59 -9.54 -9.75
N ASP A 271 4.32 -8.73 -8.99
CA ASP A 271 3.72 -7.78 -8.07
C ASP A 271 3.23 -6.58 -8.88
N ILE A 272 1.94 -6.25 -8.78
CA ILE A 272 1.27 -5.23 -9.61
C ILE A 272 0.95 -4.04 -8.73
N THR A 273 1.44 -2.87 -9.13
CA THR A 273 1.27 -1.63 -8.36
C THR A 273 0.90 -0.45 -9.26
N CYS A 274 0.33 0.59 -8.66
CA CYS A 274 0.18 1.90 -9.26
C CYS A 274 0.50 2.99 -8.23
N ASP A 275 0.91 4.16 -8.71
CA ASP A 275 1.29 5.26 -7.82
C ASP A 275 0.07 5.77 -7.05
N VAL A 276 0.29 6.13 -5.79
CA VAL A 276 -0.75 6.62 -4.90
C VAL A 276 -0.95 8.12 -5.07
N ASN A 277 -2.21 8.55 -5.16
CA ASN A 277 -2.57 9.97 -5.13
C ASN A 277 -2.61 10.48 -3.68
N PHE A 278 -1.53 11.14 -3.25
CA PHE A 278 -1.42 11.69 -1.90
C PHE A 278 -2.32 12.91 -1.66
N THR A 279 -2.76 13.61 -2.71
CA THR A 279 -3.78 14.67 -2.58
C THR A 279 -5.12 14.10 -2.14
N ASP A 280 -5.56 12.99 -2.76
CA ASP A 280 -6.80 12.32 -2.39
C ASP A 280 -6.70 11.69 -0.99
N LEU A 281 -5.59 11.01 -0.67
CA LEU A 281 -5.40 10.42 0.66
C LEU A 281 -5.46 11.46 1.78
N ARG A 282 -4.84 12.64 1.57
CA ARG A 282 -4.91 13.74 2.53
C ARG A 282 -6.34 14.23 2.73
N ARG A 283 -7.11 14.41 1.64
CA ARG A 283 -8.53 14.81 1.74
C ARG A 283 -9.36 13.77 2.49
N ILE A 284 -9.11 12.49 2.25
CA ILE A 284 -9.82 11.42 2.95
C ILE A 284 -9.49 11.45 4.44
N ALA A 285 -8.20 11.51 4.79
CA ALA A 285 -7.77 11.63 6.17
C ALA A 285 -8.43 12.82 6.88
N ASP A 286 -8.45 13.99 6.23
CA ASP A 286 -9.05 15.24 6.74
C ASP A 286 -10.57 15.13 6.91
N SER A 287 -11.25 14.46 5.97
CA SER A 287 -12.69 14.25 6.03
C SER A 287 -13.14 13.23 7.07
N CYS A 288 -12.26 12.31 7.46
CA CYS A 288 -12.65 11.22 8.34
C CYS A 288 -12.79 11.70 9.79
N LEU A 289 -12.01 12.70 10.22
CA LEU A 289 -11.77 13.06 11.62
C LEU A 289 -11.26 14.50 11.77
N ASP A 290 -11.51 15.13 12.92
CA ASP A 290 -10.83 16.37 13.35
C ASP A 290 -9.38 16.08 13.85
N ASP A 291 -8.68 15.16 13.19
CA ASP A 291 -7.34 14.70 13.58
C ASP A 291 -6.24 15.68 13.13
N GLY A 292 -5.08 15.63 13.79
CA GLY A 292 -3.88 16.31 13.30
C GLY A 292 -3.29 15.56 12.10
N ILE A 293 -3.18 16.21 10.94
CA ILE A 293 -2.64 15.61 9.72
C ILE A 293 -1.34 16.29 9.32
N THR A 294 -0.28 15.50 9.19
CA THR A 294 1.01 15.94 8.63
C THR A 294 1.33 15.08 7.41
N ALA A 295 1.79 15.71 6.32
CA ALA A 295 2.39 14.98 5.21
C ALA A 295 3.78 15.50 4.90
N MET A 296 4.68 14.61 4.50
CA MET A 296 6.08 14.90 4.20
C MET A 296 6.64 13.85 3.23
N SER A 297 7.85 14.08 2.73
CA SER A 297 8.61 13.05 2.01
C SER A 297 9.05 11.93 2.97
N GLN A 298 9.27 10.73 2.45
CA GLN A 298 9.90 9.66 3.23
C GLN A 298 11.29 10.07 3.71
N ARG A 299 12.03 10.78 2.86
CA ARG A 299 13.31 11.36 3.25
C ARG A 299 13.21 12.13 4.56
N ASP A 300 12.31 13.11 4.64
CA ASP A 300 12.17 13.98 5.82
C ASP A 300 11.67 13.21 7.04
N TYR A 301 10.85 12.19 6.82
CA TYR A 301 10.39 11.29 7.89
C TYR A 301 11.55 10.47 8.49
N LEU A 302 12.45 9.95 7.65
CA LEU A 302 13.56 9.09 8.06
C LEU A 302 14.78 9.87 8.56
N LEU A 303 15.02 11.07 8.02
CA LEU A 303 16.22 11.89 8.26
C LEU A 303 16.59 12.05 9.74
N PRO A 304 15.66 12.25 10.69
CA PRO A 304 15.99 12.40 12.10
C PRO A 304 16.64 11.17 12.75
N GLN A 305 16.49 9.97 12.15
CA GLN A 305 17.07 8.72 12.66
C GLN A 305 18.19 8.14 11.77
N ALA A 306 18.49 8.80 10.65
CA ALA A 306 19.46 8.34 9.67
C ALA A 306 20.90 8.43 10.22
N ASP A 307 21.67 7.36 10.08
CA ASP A 307 23.09 7.35 10.33
C ASP A 307 23.84 7.83 9.08
N LYS A 308 24.42 9.04 9.16
CA LYS A 308 25.18 9.65 8.05
C LYS A 308 26.43 8.85 7.65
N GLN A 309 26.87 7.90 8.46
CA GLN A 309 28.00 7.03 8.15
C GLN A 309 27.56 5.73 7.47
N ASN A 310 26.26 5.41 7.48
CA ASN A 310 25.72 4.22 6.84
C ASN A 310 25.33 4.54 5.37
N PRO A 311 25.98 3.94 4.37
CA PRO A 311 25.67 4.20 2.96
C PRO A 311 24.23 3.86 2.57
N ALA A 312 23.61 2.85 3.19
CA ALA A 312 22.22 2.49 2.92
C ALA A 312 21.24 3.54 3.46
N ASP A 313 21.50 4.09 4.64
CA ASP A 313 20.72 5.20 5.20
C ASP A 313 20.84 6.43 4.30
N CYS A 314 22.07 6.77 3.90
CA CYS A 314 22.34 7.87 2.98
C CYS A 314 21.60 7.72 1.64
N TYR A 315 21.52 6.50 1.09
CA TYR A 315 20.76 6.22 -0.13
C TYR A 315 19.25 6.41 0.06
N LEU A 316 18.69 5.99 1.20
CA LEU A 316 17.26 6.15 1.48
C LEU A 316 16.84 7.62 1.69
N VAL A 317 17.79 8.51 2.02
CA VAL A 317 17.55 9.94 2.27
C VAL A 317 18.20 10.89 1.26
N SER A 318 18.73 10.36 0.14
CA SER A 318 19.40 11.16 -0.89
C SER A 318 18.42 11.85 -1.85
N GLU A 319 18.82 13.02 -2.38
CA GLU A 319 18.12 13.76 -3.43
C GLU A 319 19.04 13.95 -4.66
N PRO A 320 18.59 13.65 -5.90
CA PRO A 320 17.38 12.89 -6.22
C PRO A 320 17.56 11.41 -5.82
N GLY A 321 16.53 10.78 -5.25
CA GLY A 321 16.62 9.40 -4.82
C GLY A 321 15.28 8.78 -4.37
N PRO A 322 15.30 7.55 -3.82
CA PRO A 322 14.09 6.88 -3.36
C PRO A 322 13.35 7.66 -2.25
N GLY A 323 14.05 8.55 -1.54
CA GLY A 323 13.46 9.41 -0.51
C GLY A 323 12.44 10.43 -1.02
N ASP A 324 12.50 10.80 -2.30
CA ASP A 324 11.64 11.82 -2.92
C ASP A 324 10.39 11.26 -3.58
N HIS A 325 10.40 9.96 -3.92
CA HIS A 325 9.26 9.32 -4.59
C HIS A 325 8.29 8.62 -3.62
N PHE A 326 8.70 8.48 -2.37
CA PHE A 326 7.85 7.98 -1.28
C PHE A 326 7.36 9.15 -0.45
N HIS A 327 6.08 9.13 -0.10
CA HIS A 327 5.48 10.12 0.78
C HIS A 327 4.93 9.44 2.04
N VAL A 328 4.82 10.25 3.09
CA VAL A 328 4.35 9.83 4.39
C VAL A 328 3.18 10.72 4.79
N ILE A 329 2.05 10.10 5.16
CA ILE A 329 0.93 10.76 5.83
C ILE A 329 0.88 10.25 7.27
N ILE A 330 0.87 11.18 8.22
CA ILE A 330 0.72 10.93 9.65
C ILE A 330 -0.61 11.53 10.09
N GLN A 331 -1.50 10.68 10.60
CA GLN A 331 -2.73 11.07 11.28
C GLN A 331 -2.55 10.86 12.77
N GLU A 332 -2.80 11.89 13.58
CA GLU A 332 -2.73 11.82 15.03
C GLU A 332 -4.08 12.11 15.66
N ARG A 333 -4.49 11.20 16.54
CA ARG A 333 -5.71 11.34 17.33
C ARG A 333 -5.41 11.33 18.81
N ASP A 334 -5.87 12.37 19.50
CA ASP A 334 -5.85 12.41 20.96
C ASP A 334 -7.11 11.74 21.53
N PRO A 335 -7.02 11.14 22.73
CA PRO A 335 -8.18 10.59 23.41
C PRO A 335 -9.15 11.72 23.79
N GLU A 336 -10.45 11.43 23.68
CA GLU A 336 -11.52 12.28 24.23
C GLU A 336 -11.40 12.51 25.74
#